data_AF-A0AAW1ZC34-F1
#
_entry.id   AF-A0AAW1ZC34-F1
#
_cell.length_a   1.000
_cell.length_b   1.000
_cell.length_c   1.000
_cell.angle_alpha   90.00
_cell.angle_beta   90.00
_cell.angle_gamma   90.00
#
_symmetry.space_group_name_H-M   'P 1'
#
loop_
_entity.id
_entity.type
_entity.pdbx_description
1 polymer ?
#
loop_
_entity_poly.entity_id
_entity_poly.type
_entity_poly.pdbx_seq_one_letter_code
_entity_poly.pdbx_strand_id
1 'polypeptide(L)'
;MNNLNDPQDWNIRPERQGGGGDSSKWNYALLVPMLGLAAFRWIWSKESQKEIEEAKVKYEKIVKTIQKDLDVKYRQTLSENRRETARLELDLEKEKQRAHGYRQALASQSQKLEEERRGMRLEREALENERSRLRYGGPGGALFHEALQKEKEREMRASLALKEVEHRLVERQRAFCSILVPRVRRVEIEKDLLVQTTKEPLLAHLEMEDGLRDIFKNDRSCAEYLNTDERKNGSLMWLYLRYWQLQVTLQTHQRAEAAILGIQTKK
;
A
#
# COMPACT_ATOMS: atom_id res chain seq x y z
N MET A 1 -52.75 -11.60 3.60
CA MET A 1 -53.64 -12.27 2.63
C MET A 1 -55.03 -12.27 3.25
N ASN A 2 -55.89 -11.34 2.84
CA ASN A 2 -57.27 -11.27 3.35
C ASN A 2 -58.21 -11.51 2.17
N ASN A 3 -58.96 -12.61 2.27
CA ASN A 3 -59.89 -13.10 1.26
C ASN A 3 -61.26 -12.46 1.53
N LEU A 4 -61.68 -11.51 0.70
CA LEU A 4 -62.90 -10.71 0.84
C LEU A 4 -64.07 -11.34 0.06
N ASN A 5 -64.30 -12.64 0.28
CA ASN A 5 -65.41 -13.38 -0.31
C ASN A 5 -66.15 -14.11 0.81
N ASP A 6 -66.96 -13.36 1.56
CA ASP A 6 -68.04 -13.94 2.37
C ASP A 6 -69.26 -13.02 2.25
N PRO A 7 -70.32 -13.43 1.54
CA PRO A 7 -71.57 -12.70 1.57
C PRO A 7 -72.37 -13.13 2.81
N GLN A 8 -72.37 -12.27 3.83
CA GLN A 8 -73.22 -12.39 5.01
C GLN A 8 -74.71 -12.32 4.63
N ASP A 9 -75.43 -13.33 5.11
CA ASP A 9 -76.86 -13.49 5.39
C ASP A 9 -77.79 -12.29 5.19
N TRP A 10 -78.60 -12.32 4.12
CA TRP A 10 -79.87 -11.57 4.04
C TRP A 10 -80.98 -12.49 3.48
N ASN A 11 -81.28 -13.56 4.23
CA ASN A 11 -82.47 -14.38 4.00
C ASN A 11 -83.69 -13.70 4.62
N ILE A 12 -84.43 -12.90 3.85
CA ILE A 12 -85.77 -12.45 4.25
C ILE A 12 -86.80 -13.41 3.64
N ARG A 13 -87.26 -14.37 4.44
CA ARG A 13 -88.48 -15.16 4.17
C ARG A 13 -89.70 -14.30 4.55
N PRO A 14 -90.72 -14.15 3.68
CA PRO A 14 -92.00 -13.65 4.13
C PRO A 14 -92.85 -14.82 4.64
N GLU A 15 -93.14 -14.82 5.94
CA GLU A 15 -94.24 -15.61 6.52
C GLU A 15 -95.58 -15.17 5.90
N ARG A 16 -96.38 -16.14 5.48
CA ARG A 16 -97.78 -15.92 5.10
C ARG A 16 -98.66 -16.09 6.34
N GLN A 17 -99.21 -15.00 6.87
CA GLN A 17 -100.46 -15.07 7.59
C GLN A 17 -101.25 -13.75 7.50
N GLY A 18 -102.50 -13.85 7.05
CA GLY A 18 -103.57 -12.92 7.42
C GLY A 18 -104.02 -11.89 6.39
N GLY A 19 -105.12 -12.21 5.67
CA GLY A 19 -106.30 -11.34 5.67
C GLY A 19 -106.32 -10.11 4.74
N GLY A 20 -106.84 -10.33 3.53
CA GLY A 20 -107.95 -9.57 2.94
C GLY A 20 -107.97 -8.03 2.98
N GLY A 21 -107.91 -7.44 1.78
CA GLY A 21 -108.81 -6.35 1.40
C GLY A 21 -108.27 -4.92 1.39
N ASP A 22 -108.27 -4.35 0.19
CA ASP A 22 -108.49 -2.92 -0.14
C ASP A 22 -107.31 -1.92 -0.23
N SER A 23 -106.76 -1.81 -1.44
CA SER A 23 -106.76 -0.59 -2.28
C SER A 23 -106.07 0.72 -1.79
N SER A 24 -104.82 0.88 -2.22
CA SER A 24 -104.38 1.89 -3.22
C SER A 24 -104.23 3.41 -2.94
N LYS A 25 -103.98 3.90 -1.70
CA LYS A 25 -103.65 5.35 -1.53
C LYS A 25 -102.34 5.74 -0.80
N TRP A 26 -101.68 4.86 -0.07
CA TRP A 26 -100.41 5.19 0.62
C TRP A 26 -99.13 4.77 -0.13
N ASN A 27 -99.26 4.04 -1.25
CA ASN A 27 -98.10 3.51 -1.98
C ASN A 27 -97.32 4.58 -2.76
N TYR A 28 -97.98 5.64 -3.25
CA TYR A 28 -97.31 6.66 -4.08
C TYR A 28 -96.36 7.57 -3.30
N ALA A 29 -96.65 7.86 -2.03
CA ALA A 29 -95.84 8.76 -1.20
C ALA A 29 -94.46 8.15 -0.84
N LEU A 30 -94.35 6.83 -0.79
CA LEU A 30 -93.09 6.09 -0.59
C LEU A 30 -92.47 5.64 -1.93
N LEU A 31 -93.28 5.31 -2.94
CA LEU A 31 -92.78 4.89 -4.25
C LEU A 31 -92.05 6.02 -4.99
N VAL A 32 -92.54 7.25 -4.95
CA VAL A 32 -91.92 8.36 -5.71
C VAL A 32 -90.50 8.68 -5.19
N PRO A 33 -90.26 8.85 -3.86
CA PRO A 33 -88.90 9.00 -3.33
C PRO A 33 -88.02 7.77 -3.57
N MET A 34 -88.56 6.55 -3.47
CA MET A 34 -87.80 5.31 -3.70
C MET A 34 -87.39 5.13 -5.16
N LEU A 35 -88.26 5.48 -6.11
CA LEU A 35 -87.94 5.49 -7.55
C LEU A 35 -86.91 6.58 -7.88
N GLY A 36 -87.02 7.76 -7.26
CA GLY A 36 -86.02 8.83 -7.37
C GLY A 36 -84.64 8.41 -6.84
N LEU A 37 -84.59 7.73 -5.69
CA LEU A 37 -83.35 7.18 -5.12
C LEU A 37 -82.78 6.04 -5.97
N ALA A 38 -83.61 5.18 -6.55
CA ALA A 38 -83.17 4.11 -7.45
C ALA A 38 -82.59 4.69 -8.76
N ALA A 39 -83.25 5.70 -9.34
CA ALA A 39 -82.75 6.40 -10.52
C ALA A 39 -81.46 7.18 -10.22
N PHE A 40 -81.36 7.84 -9.06
CA PHE A 40 -80.13 8.51 -8.62
C PHE A 40 -79.00 7.52 -8.37
N ARG A 41 -79.28 6.38 -7.71
CA ARG A 41 -78.31 5.30 -7.51
C ARG A 41 -77.84 4.70 -8.84
N TRP A 42 -78.74 4.56 -9.82
CA TRP A 42 -78.40 4.08 -11.16
C TRP A 42 -77.56 5.09 -11.96
N ILE A 43 -77.95 6.37 -11.96
CA ILE A 43 -77.21 7.46 -12.60
C ILE A 43 -75.82 7.60 -11.97
N TRP A 44 -75.74 7.61 -10.63
CA TRP A 44 -74.48 7.73 -9.88
C TRP A 44 -73.62 6.47 -10.06
N SER A 45 -74.21 5.28 -10.04
CA SER A 45 -73.47 4.03 -10.30
C SER A 45 -72.93 3.99 -11.73
N LYS A 46 -73.65 4.53 -12.71
CA LYS A 46 -73.21 4.58 -14.11
C LYS A 46 -72.09 5.58 -14.32
N GLU A 47 -72.17 6.77 -13.73
CA GLU A 47 -71.10 7.77 -13.81
C GLU A 47 -69.86 7.30 -13.04
N SER A 48 -70.05 6.72 -11.85
CA SER A 48 -68.97 6.12 -11.06
C SER A 48 -68.27 4.96 -11.79
N GLN A 49 -69.03 4.08 -12.47
CA GLN A 49 -68.43 3.02 -13.30
C GLN A 49 -67.59 3.59 -14.44
N LYS A 50 -68.04 4.68 -15.07
CA LYS A 50 -67.31 5.36 -16.14
C LYS A 50 -66.02 5.99 -15.63
N GLU A 51 -66.06 6.67 -14.48
CA GLU A 51 -64.86 7.24 -13.83
C GLU A 51 -63.86 6.15 -13.43
N ILE A 52 -64.34 5.02 -12.91
CA ILE A 52 -63.51 3.86 -12.57
C ILE A 52 -62.85 3.27 -13.81
N GLU A 53 -63.59 3.15 -14.92
CA GLU A 53 -63.05 2.59 -16.16
C GLU A 53 -62.04 3.53 -16.81
N GLU A 54 -62.30 4.84 -16.82
CA GLU A 54 -61.34 5.85 -17.25
C GLU A 54 -60.07 5.85 -16.39
N ALA A 55 -60.20 5.70 -15.07
CA ALA A 55 -59.08 5.56 -14.16
C ALA A 55 -58.28 4.29 -14.46
N LYS A 56 -58.94 3.13 -14.65
CA LYS A 56 -58.27 1.87 -15.01
C LYS A 56 -57.49 1.99 -16.31
N VAL A 57 -58.09 2.56 -17.37
CA VAL A 57 -57.41 2.75 -18.66
C VAL A 57 -56.19 3.66 -18.51
N LYS A 58 -56.30 4.73 -17.71
CA LYS A 58 -55.16 5.61 -17.40
C LYS A 58 -54.06 4.85 -16.65
N TYR A 59 -54.40 4.09 -15.62
CA TYR A 59 -53.43 3.28 -14.86
C TYR A 59 -52.77 2.20 -15.72
N GLU A 60 -53.54 1.48 -16.54
CA GLU A 60 -53.02 0.47 -17.45
C GLU A 60 -52.05 1.09 -18.46
N LYS A 61 -52.38 2.28 -18.99
CA LYS A 61 -51.48 3.03 -19.86
C LYS A 61 -50.18 3.42 -19.14
N ILE A 62 -50.27 3.92 -17.90
CA ILE A 62 -49.11 4.28 -17.08
C ILE A 62 -48.23 3.05 -16.79
N VAL A 63 -48.83 1.94 -16.37
CA VAL A 63 -48.10 0.69 -16.10
C VAL A 63 -47.40 0.18 -17.36
N LYS A 64 -48.08 0.20 -18.52
CA LYS A 64 -47.46 -0.18 -19.81
C LYS A 64 -46.30 0.74 -20.18
N THR A 65 -46.40 2.04 -19.92
CA THR A 65 -45.28 2.96 -20.16
C THR A 65 -44.11 2.73 -19.23
N ILE A 66 -44.36 2.52 -17.93
CA ILE A 66 -43.33 2.22 -16.94
C ILE A 66 -42.63 0.90 -17.27
N GLN A 67 -43.39 -0.12 -17.65
CA GLN A 67 -42.83 -1.43 -18.02
C GLN A 67 -41.91 -1.31 -19.25
N LYS A 68 -42.34 -0.57 -20.29
CA LYS A 68 -41.51 -0.32 -21.47
C LYS A 68 -40.24 0.46 -21.13
N ASP A 69 -40.32 1.49 -20.30
CA ASP A 69 -39.16 2.28 -19.87
C ASP A 69 -38.17 1.44 -19.05
N LEU A 70 -38.68 0.60 -18.14
CA LEU A 70 -37.88 -0.32 -17.34
C LEU A 70 -37.17 -1.35 -18.22
N ASP A 71 -37.85 -1.94 -19.20
CA ASP A 71 -37.26 -2.90 -20.14
C ASP A 71 -36.15 -2.26 -20.98
N VAL A 72 -36.34 -1.02 -21.44
CA VAL A 72 -35.32 -0.27 -22.18
C VAL A 72 -34.10 -0.01 -21.30
N LYS A 73 -34.31 0.49 -20.07
CA LYS A 73 -33.22 0.73 -19.10
C LYS A 73 -32.46 -0.54 -18.78
N TYR A 74 -33.17 -1.63 -18.51
CA TYR A 74 -32.55 -2.93 -18.21
C TYR A 74 -31.69 -3.44 -19.38
N ARG A 75 -32.20 -3.35 -20.61
CA ARG A 75 -31.43 -3.73 -21.81
C ARG A 75 -30.22 -2.83 -22.02
N GLN A 76 -30.36 -1.53 -21.78
CA GLN A 76 -29.26 -0.58 -21.86
C GLN A 76 -28.17 -0.92 -20.84
N THR A 77 -28.52 -1.07 -19.56
CA THR A 77 -27.59 -1.43 -18.50
C THR A 77 -26.89 -2.77 -18.77
N LEU A 78 -27.61 -3.77 -19.27
CA LEU A 78 -26.97 -5.03 -19.68
C LEU A 78 -25.94 -4.85 -20.80
N SER A 79 -26.25 -4.00 -21.80
CA SER A 79 -25.34 -3.74 -22.90
C SER A 79 -24.11 -2.92 -22.47
N GLU A 80 -24.29 -1.97 -21.55
CA GLU A 80 -23.23 -1.16 -20.96
C GLU A 80 -22.32 -2.03 -20.09
N ASN A 81 -22.91 -2.83 -19.19
CA ASN A 81 -22.16 -3.79 -18.37
C ASN A 81 -21.33 -4.75 -19.23
N ARG A 82 -21.89 -5.30 -20.31
CA ARG A 82 -21.13 -6.17 -21.24
C ARG A 82 -19.96 -5.46 -21.92
N ARG A 83 -20.11 -4.17 -22.24
CA ARG A 83 -19.01 -3.38 -22.81
C ARG A 83 -17.95 -3.07 -21.77
N GLU A 84 -18.36 -2.75 -20.55
CA GLU A 84 -17.45 -2.50 -19.45
C GLU A 84 -16.67 -3.76 -19.06
N THR A 85 -17.32 -4.93 -18.97
CA THR A 85 -16.64 -6.20 -18.70
C THR A 85 -15.61 -6.51 -19.78
N ALA A 86 -15.96 -6.36 -21.06
CA ALA A 86 -15.02 -6.59 -22.16
C ALA A 86 -13.83 -5.62 -22.12
N ARG A 87 -14.05 -4.35 -21.74
CA ARG A 87 -12.97 -3.37 -21.57
C ARG A 87 -12.05 -3.76 -20.40
N LEU A 88 -12.63 -4.12 -19.26
CA LEU A 88 -11.88 -4.52 -18.07
C LEU A 88 -11.07 -5.80 -18.29
N GLU A 89 -11.61 -6.77 -19.01
CA GLU A 89 -10.89 -7.99 -19.39
C GLU A 89 -9.66 -7.66 -20.25
N LEU A 90 -9.84 -6.79 -21.24
CA LEU A 90 -8.75 -6.36 -22.12
C LEU A 90 -7.67 -5.57 -21.37
N ASP A 91 -8.06 -4.69 -20.45
CA ASP A 91 -7.10 -3.95 -19.62
C ASP A 91 -6.40 -4.88 -18.61
N LEU A 92 -7.09 -5.88 -18.07
CA LEU A 92 -6.48 -6.92 -17.23
C LEU A 92 -5.43 -7.72 -18.01
N GLU A 93 -5.70 -8.08 -19.27
CA GLU A 93 -4.72 -8.76 -20.13
C GLU A 93 -3.48 -7.90 -20.39
N LYS A 94 -3.66 -6.61 -20.69
CA LYS A 94 -2.54 -5.66 -20.83
C LYS A 94 -1.71 -5.57 -19.55
N GLU A 95 -2.35 -5.45 -18.39
CA GLU A 95 -1.64 -5.38 -17.12
C GLU A 95 -0.91 -6.70 -16.80
N LYS A 96 -1.49 -7.85 -17.11
CA LYS A 96 -0.80 -9.15 -17.01
C LYS A 96 0.44 -9.19 -17.91
N GLN A 97 0.33 -8.72 -19.15
CA GLN A 97 1.48 -8.65 -20.07
C GLN A 97 2.56 -7.70 -19.57
N ARG A 98 2.19 -6.51 -19.08
CA ARG A 98 3.14 -5.54 -18.47
C ARG A 98 3.83 -6.15 -17.25
N ALA A 99 3.07 -6.73 -16.34
CA ALA A 99 3.59 -7.40 -15.16
C ALA A 99 4.55 -8.55 -15.54
N HIS A 100 4.24 -9.31 -16.58
CA HIS A 100 5.12 -10.34 -17.11
C HIS A 100 6.42 -9.76 -17.67
N GLY A 101 6.34 -8.69 -18.46
CA GLY A 101 7.52 -7.98 -18.98
C GLY A 101 8.43 -7.44 -17.87
N TYR A 102 7.85 -6.83 -16.83
CA TYR A 102 8.63 -6.38 -15.67
C TYR A 102 9.29 -7.54 -14.92
N ARG A 103 8.61 -8.68 -14.75
CA ARG A 103 9.20 -9.88 -14.14
C ARG A 103 10.38 -10.41 -14.94
N GLN A 104 10.26 -10.48 -16.27
CA GLN A 104 11.36 -10.91 -17.13
C GLN A 104 12.55 -9.95 -17.06
N ALA A 105 12.31 -8.63 -17.08
CA ALA A 105 13.35 -7.62 -16.96
C ALA A 105 14.06 -7.68 -15.59
N LEU A 106 13.31 -7.90 -14.51
CA LEU A 106 13.89 -8.11 -13.17
C LEU A 106 14.71 -9.40 -13.11
N ALA A 107 14.25 -10.48 -13.74
CA ALA A 107 14.99 -11.74 -13.79
C ALA A 107 16.32 -11.57 -14.55
N SER A 108 16.32 -10.90 -15.71
CA SER A 108 17.55 -10.66 -16.48
C SER A 108 18.50 -9.72 -15.75
N GLN A 109 17.99 -8.68 -15.09
CA GLN A 109 18.81 -7.80 -14.24
C GLN A 109 19.41 -8.55 -13.06
N SER A 110 18.63 -9.42 -12.41
CA SER A 110 19.10 -10.26 -11.31
C SER A 110 20.22 -11.19 -11.77
N GLN A 111 20.04 -11.86 -12.92
CA GLN A 111 21.06 -12.74 -13.48
C GLN A 111 22.35 -11.98 -13.79
N LYS A 112 22.25 -10.80 -14.41
CA LYS A 112 23.42 -9.95 -14.70
C LYS A 112 24.17 -9.57 -13.42
N LEU A 113 23.45 -9.16 -12.37
CA LEU A 113 24.05 -8.82 -11.08
C LEU A 113 24.72 -10.02 -10.42
N GLU A 114 24.18 -11.23 -10.58
CA GLU A 114 24.82 -12.46 -10.11
C GLU A 114 26.11 -12.76 -10.87
N GLU A 115 26.12 -12.61 -12.20
CA GLU A 115 27.31 -12.80 -13.02
C GLU A 115 28.40 -11.78 -12.66
N GLU A 116 28.06 -10.50 -12.50
CA GLU A 116 28.97 -9.47 -12.02
C GLU A 116 29.52 -9.82 -10.62
N ARG A 117 28.65 -10.25 -9.71
CA ARG A 117 29.07 -10.69 -8.36
C ARG A 117 30.00 -11.89 -8.41
N ARG A 118 29.79 -12.84 -9.32
CA ARG A 118 30.70 -13.99 -9.53
C ARG A 118 32.04 -13.51 -10.09
N GLY A 119 32.04 -12.62 -11.08
CA GLY A 119 33.25 -12.01 -11.63
C GLY A 119 34.10 -11.32 -10.56
N MET A 120 33.48 -10.44 -9.77
CA MET A 120 34.14 -9.75 -8.66
C MET A 120 34.71 -10.70 -7.60
N ARG A 121 34.08 -11.86 -7.38
CA ARG A 121 34.60 -12.89 -6.45
C ARG A 121 35.85 -13.56 -7.00
N LEU A 122 35.83 -13.95 -8.27
CA LEU A 122 36.97 -14.58 -8.94
C LEU A 122 38.17 -13.63 -9.00
N GLU A 123 37.93 -12.36 -9.34
CA GLU A 123 38.96 -11.32 -9.34
C GLU A 123 39.57 -11.14 -7.95
N ARG A 124 38.71 -11.11 -6.91
CA ARG A 124 39.17 -11.03 -5.53
C ARG A 124 40.03 -12.23 -5.12
N GLU A 125 39.65 -13.45 -5.49
CA GLU A 125 40.44 -14.65 -5.22
C GLU A 125 41.78 -14.61 -5.96
N ALA A 126 41.80 -14.15 -7.21
CA ALA A 126 43.04 -13.98 -7.98
C ALA A 126 43.98 -12.96 -7.32
N LEU A 127 43.45 -11.81 -6.89
CA LEU A 127 44.20 -10.78 -6.17
C LEU A 127 44.70 -11.27 -4.81
N GLU A 128 43.89 -12.04 -4.07
CA GLU A 128 44.31 -12.61 -2.78
C GLU A 128 45.45 -13.64 -2.96
N ASN A 129 45.42 -14.43 -4.03
CA ASN A 129 46.49 -15.35 -4.40
C ASN A 129 47.77 -14.59 -4.79
N GLU A 130 47.66 -13.56 -5.62
CA GLU A 130 48.79 -12.72 -6.02
C GLU A 130 49.42 -12.01 -4.82
N ARG A 131 48.60 -11.38 -3.96
CA ARG A 131 49.02 -10.78 -2.70
C ARG A 131 49.78 -11.78 -1.83
N SER A 132 49.29 -13.01 -1.72
CA SER A 132 49.94 -14.05 -0.91
C SER A 132 51.30 -14.44 -1.49
N ARG A 133 51.39 -14.62 -2.82
CA ARG A 133 52.67 -14.89 -3.50
C ARG A 133 53.68 -13.77 -3.30
N LEU A 134 53.27 -12.51 -3.42
CA LEU A 134 54.16 -11.36 -3.25
C LEU A 134 54.58 -11.16 -1.79
N ARG A 135 53.68 -11.43 -0.84
CA ARG A 135 53.97 -11.29 0.60
C ARG A 135 55.04 -12.28 1.08
N TYR A 136 55.01 -13.50 0.58
CA TYR A 136 55.99 -14.54 0.93
C TYR A 136 57.11 -14.68 -0.12
N GLY A 137 57.03 -13.94 -1.22
CA GLY A 137 57.96 -14.00 -2.34
C GLY A 137 59.05 -12.93 -2.24
N GLY A 138 60.27 -13.36 -1.96
CA GLY A 138 61.48 -12.55 -2.09
C GLY A 138 61.71 -11.48 -1.00
N PRO A 139 62.85 -10.77 -1.08
CA PRO A 139 63.27 -9.82 -0.03
C PRO A 139 62.34 -8.60 0.12
N GLY A 140 61.74 -8.13 -0.97
CA GLY A 140 60.82 -6.99 -0.95
C GLY A 140 59.55 -7.24 -0.13
N GLY A 141 58.99 -8.45 -0.22
CA GLY A 141 57.83 -8.86 0.59
C GLY A 141 58.12 -8.89 2.09
N ALA A 142 59.32 -9.35 2.47
CA ALA A 142 59.77 -9.37 3.87
C ALA A 142 59.95 -7.95 4.43
N LEU A 143 60.60 -7.05 3.68
CA LEU A 143 60.76 -5.64 4.06
C LEU A 143 59.39 -4.95 4.21
N PHE A 144 58.45 -5.23 3.30
CA PHE A 144 57.10 -4.70 3.38
C PHE A 144 56.32 -5.24 4.56
N HIS A 145 56.50 -6.51 4.89
CA HIS A 145 55.88 -7.08 6.08
C HIS A 145 56.41 -6.44 7.37
N GLU A 146 57.72 -6.19 7.46
CA GLU A 146 58.31 -5.49 8.62
C GLU A 146 57.80 -4.05 8.75
N ALA A 147 57.72 -3.32 7.63
CA ALA A 147 57.17 -1.96 7.62
C ALA A 147 55.69 -1.94 8.06
N LEU A 148 54.88 -2.90 7.63
CA LEU A 148 53.50 -3.05 8.10
C LEU A 148 53.39 -3.34 9.61
N GLN A 149 54.30 -4.13 10.18
CA GLN A 149 54.29 -4.39 11.63
C GLN A 149 54.54 -3.11 12.44
N LYS A 150 55.34 -2.18 11.92
CA LYS A 150 55.58 -0.86 12.54
C LYS A 150 54.33 0.03 12.51
N GLU A 151 53.53 -0.03 11.45
CA GLU A 151 52.27 0.72 11.35
C GLU A 151 51.10 0.06 12.10
N LYS A 152 51.22 -1.21 12.50
CA LYS A 152 50.14 -2.00 13.12
C LYS A 152 49.55 -1.36 14.38
N GLU A 153 50.36 -0.76 15.24
CA GLU A 153 49.87 -0.09 16.45
C GLU A 153 49.00 1.14 16.10
N ARG A 154 49.38 1.87 15.05
CA ARG A 154 48.62 3.02 14.57
C ARG A 154 47.31 2.57 13.91
N GLU A 155 47.35 1.54 13.09
CA GLU A 155 46.16 0.92 12.48
C GLU A 155 45.18 0.43 13.56
N MET A 156 45.70 -0.23 14.62
CA MET A 156 44.90 -0.68 15.74
C MET A 156 44.21 0.50 16.46
N ARG A 157 44.94 1.58 16.72
CA ARG A 157 44.36 2.79 17.33
C ARG A 157 43.30 3.46 16.44
N ALA A 158 43.56 3.57 15.14
CA ALA A 158 42.58 4.10 14.18
C ALA A 158 41.33 3.20 14.11
N SER A 159 41.50 1.87 14.16
CA SER A 159 40.40 0.91 14.17
C SER A 159 39.56 1.01 15.45
N LEU A 160 40.19 1.26 16.61
CA LEU A 160 39.49 1.51 17.86
C LEU A 160 38.69 2.81 17.81
N ALA A 161 39.28 3.88 17.25
CA ALA A 161 38.57 5.13 17.05
C ALA A 161 37.36 4.98 16.10
N LEU A 162 37.49 4.21 15.01
CA LEU A 162 36.37 3.88 14.13
C LEU A 162 35.28 3.06 14.82
N LYS A 163 35.65 2.15 15.74
CA LYS A 163 34.66 1.39 16.52
C LYS A 163 33.85 2.28 17.46
N GLU A 164 34.45 3.34 17.99
CA GLU A 164 33.71 4.31 18.78
C GLU A 164 32.70 5.07 17.90
N VAL A 165 33.09 5.46 16.68
CA VAL A 165 32.17 6.06 15.70
C VAL A 165 31.04 5.09 15.34
N GLU A 166 31.35 3.80 15.11
CA GLU A 166 30.35 2.74 14.88
C GLU A 166 29.33 2.68 16.02
N HIS A 167 29.81 2.61 17.27
CA HIS A 167 28.95 2.56 18.45
C HIS A 167 28.00 3.76 18.50
N ARG A 168 28.52 4.97 18.34
CA ARG A 168 27.75 6.22 18.32
C ARG A 168 26.74 6.28 17.16
N LEU A 169 27.08 5.73 15.99
CA LEU A 169 26.16 5.64 14.85
C LEU A 169 25.03 4.63 15.11
N VAL A 170 25.33 3.49 15.77
CA VAL A 170 24.30 2.54 16.21
C VAL A 170 23.34 3.20 17.20
N GLU A 171 23.86 3.93 18.20
CA GLU A 171 23.02 4.69 19.13
C GLU A 171 22.15 5.73 18.42
N ARG A 172 22.74 6.48 17.48
CA ARG A 172 22.00 7.45 16.64
C ARG A 172 20.87 6.75 15.91
N GLN A 173 21.14 5.60 15.28
CA GLN A 173 20.16 4.91 14.47
C GLN A 173 19.07 4.25 15.32
N ARG A 174 19.41 3.72 16.50
CA ARG A 174 18.45 3.30 17.51
C ARG A 174 17.53 4.44 17.92
N ALA A 175 18.08 5.63 18.18
CA ALA A 175 17.29 6.82 18.51
C ALA A 175 16.42 7.30 17.34
N PHE A 176 16.86 7.12 16.09
CA PHE A 176 16.07 7.43 14.90
C PHE A 176 14.90 6.46 14.72
N CYS A 177 15.12 5.16 14.91
CA CYS A 177 14.13 4.12 14.69
C CYS A 177 13.18 3.91 15.88
N SER A 178 13.56 4.37 17.07
CA SER A 178 12.70 4.27 18.26
C SER A 178 11.63 5.36 18.27
N ILE A 179 10.39 4.95 18.51
CA ILE A 179 9.26 5.87 18.73
C ILE A 179 9.36 6.55 20.11
N LEU A 180 10.02 5.90 21.07
CA LEU A 180 10.10 6.35 22.46
C LEU A 180 11.24 7.36 22.70
N VAL A 181 12.26 7.37 21.85
CA VAL A 181 13.43 8.24 22.04
C VAL A 181 13.14 9.64 21.49
N PRO A 182 13.30 10.72 22.28
CA PRO A 182 13.08 12.07 21.80
C PRO A 182 14.05 12.46 20.68
N ARG A 183 13.55 13.24 19.71
CA ARG A 183 14.37 13.76 18.58
C ARG A 183 15.59 14.56 19.04
N VAL A 184 15.50 15.23 20.19
CA VAL A 184 16.60 16.01 20.77
C VAL A 184 17.82 15.14 21.02
N ARG A 185 17.62 13.92 21.55
CA ARG A 185 18.71 12.97 21.81
C ARG A 185 19.44 12.58 20.53
N ARG A 186 18.72 12.38 19.43
CA ARG A 186 19.35 12.10 18.12
C ARG A 186 20.23 13.26 17.66
N VAL A 187 19.74 14.50 17.78
CA VAL A 187 20.48 15.71 17.35
C VAL A 187 21.73 15.94 18.20
N GLU A 188 21.68 15.64 19.51
CA GLU A 188 22.86 15.66 20.38
C GLU A 188 23.93 14.68 19.90
N ILE A 189 23.54 13.43 19.62
CA ILE A 189 24.47 12.41 19.13
C ILE A 189 25.10 12.83 17.79
N GLU A 190 24.30 13.37 16.86
CA GLU A 190 24.77 13.86 15.56
C GLU A 190 25.80 15.01 15.69
N LYS A 191 25.57 15.97 16.59
CA LYS A 191 26.51 17.07 16.85
C LYS A 191 27.82 16.57 17.46
N ASP A 192 27.72 15.72 18.47
CA ASP A 192 28.88 15.14 19.14
C ASP A 192 29.75 14.32 18.17
N LEU A 193 29.12 13.54 17.27
CA LEU A 193 29.82 12.76 16.24
C LEU A 193 30.68 13.65 15.32
N LEU A 194 30.12 14.78 14.88
CA LEU A 194 30.85 15.75 14.05
C LEU A 194 32.05 16.36 14.81
N VAL A 195 31.85 16.71 16.09
CA VAL A 195 32.92 17.28 16.92
C VAL A 195 33.99 16.24 17.25
N GLN A 196 33.61 15.00 17.50
CA GLN A 196 34.54 13.92 17.84
C GLN A 196 35.43 13.57 16.64
N THR A 197 34.83 13.38 15.46
CA THR A 197 35.57 12.97 14.26
C THR A 197 36.51 14.05 13.73
N THR A 198 36.18 15.33 13.91
CA THR A 198 37.08 16.45 13.58
C THR A 198 38.25 16.59 14.56
N LYS A 199 38.06 16.18 15.82
CA LYS A 199 39.11 16.24 16.86
C LYS A 199 40.03 15.03 16.87
N GLU A 200 39.62 13.91 16.29
CA GLU A 200 40.41 12.68 16.30
C GLU A 200 41.50 12.71 15.22
N PRO A 201 42.78 12.94 15.59
CA PRO A 201 43.86 13.10 14.61
C PRO A 201 44.09 11.83 13.78
N LEU A 202 43.75 10.65 14.31
CA LEU A 202 43.90 9.40 13.57
C LEU A 202 42.86 9.23 12.46
N LEU A 203 41.74 9.95 12.52
CA LEU A 203 40.64 9.88 11.56
C LEU A 203 40.52 11.15 10.70
N ALA A 204 41.27 12.21 10.99
CA ALA A 204 41.19 13.49 10.29
C ALA A 204 41.31 13.37 8.76
N HIS A 205 42.12 12.42 8.27
CA HIS A 205 42.35 12.17 6.85
C HIS A 205 41.18 11.47 6.13
N LEU A 206 40.19 10.95 6.87
CA LEU A 206 39.06 10.22 6.31
C LEU A 206 37.93 11.16 5.85
N GLU A 207 38.05 12.47 6.13
CA GLU A 207 37.06 13.50 5.78
C GLU A 207 35.63 13.08 6.18
N MET A 208 35.52 12.46 7.37
CA MET A 208 34.29 11.76 7.80
C MET A 208 33.09 12.69 7.93
N GLU A 209 33.31 13.99 8.07
CA GLU A 209 32.25 14.99 8.24
C GLU A 209 31.22 14.92 7.12
N ASP A 210 31.64 14.88 5.86
CA ASP A 210 30.72 14.83 4.73
C ASP A 210 29.94 13.51 4.70
N GLY A 211 30.62 12.39 4.96
CA GLY A 211 29.96 11.09 5.06
C GLY A 211 28.98 11.00 6.22
N LEU A 212 29.30 11.59 7.38
CA LEU A 212 28.39 11.68 8.52
C LEU A 212 27.15 12.54 8.19
N ARG A 213 27.35 13.70 7.55
CA ARG A 213 26.25 14.56 7.10
C ARG A 213 25.33 13.83 6.12
N ASP A 214 25.89 13.05 5.21
CA ASP A 214 25.15 12.23 4.28
C ASP A 214 24.34 11.14 4.99
N ILE A 215 24.96 10.40 5.92
CA ILE A 215 24.27 9.40 6.77
C ILE A 215 23.09 10.05 7.51
N PHE A 216 23.31 11.19 8.15
CA PHE A 216 22.27 11.83 8.96
C PHE A 216 21.07 12.23 8.11
N LYS A 217 21.31 12.67 6.87
CA LYS A 217 20.29 13.10 5.92
C LYS A 217 19.59 11.93 5.26
N ASN A 218 20.29 10.84 4.95
CA ASN A 218 19.84 9.83 4.00
C ASN A 218 19.63 8.43 4.58
N ASP A 219 20.22 8.09 5.73
CA ASP A 219 20.00 6.78 6.33
C ASP A 219 18.67 6.72 7.11
N ARG A 220 17.67 6.15 6.45
CA ARG A 220 16.30 5.99 6.97
C ARG A 220 15.93 4.53 7.23
N SER A 221 16.87 3.60 7.06
CA SER A 221 16.59 2.18 7.23
C SER A 221 16.40 1.84 8.70
N CYS A 222 15.26 1.21 9.02
CA CYS A 222 14.95 0.69 10.35
C CYS A 222 14.55 -0.77 10.20
N ALA A 223 15.07 -1.60 11.10
CA ALA A 223 14.63 -2.98 11.20
C ALA A 223 13.18 -3.05 11.70
N GLU A 224 12.58 -4.24 11.63
CA GLU A 224 11.20 -4.48 12.08
C GLU A 224 10.96 -4.07 13.54
N TYR A 225 9.70 -3.77 13.88
CA TYR A 225 9.31 -3.21 15.17
C TYR A 225 9.76 -4.03 16.40
N LEU A 226 9.87 -5.36 16.27
CA LEU A 226 10.32 -6.26 17.34
C LEU A 226 11.82 -6.59 17.28
N ASN A 227 12.60 -5.82 16.53
CA ASN A 227 14.01 -6.09 16.36
C ASN A 227 14.78 -5.90 17.68
N THR A 228 15.44 -6.96 18.12
CA THR A 228 16.31 -6.97 19.30
C THR A 228 17.76 -6.61 18.97
N ASP A 229 18.16 -6.65 17.70
CA ASP A 229 19.53 -6.41 17.25
C ASP A 229 19.67 -5.03 16.62
N GLU A 230 20.15 -4.05 17.38
CA GLU A 230 20.33 -2.66 16.94
C GLU A 230 21.19 -2.53 15.68
N ARG A 231 22.06 -3.51 15.39
CA ARG A 231 22.92 -3.52 14.21
C ARG A 231 22.18 -3.73 12.89
N LYS A 232 20.93 -4.20 12.95
CA LYS A 232 20.06 -4.30 11.76
C LYS A 232 19.46 -2.97 11.35
N ASN A 233 19.54 -1.95 12.19
CA ASN A 233 19.12 -0.61 11.80
C ASN A 233 20.20 0.06 10.96
N GLY A 234 19.77 0.93 10.06
CA GLY A 234 20.66 1.63 9.15
C GLY A 234 21.07 0.77 7.98
N SER A 235 21.62 1.42 6.96
CA SER A 235 22.09 0.74 5.74
C SER A 235 23.27 1.50 5.17
N LEU A 236 23.12 2.81 5.06
CA LEU A 236 24.14 3.71 4.56
C LEU A 236 25.29 3.87 5.55
N MET A 237 25.00 3.94 6.86
CA MET A 237 26.05 4.02 7.89
C MET A 237 27.03 2.84 7.82
N TRP A 238 26.54 1.64 7.50
CA TRP A 238 27.38 0.44 7.39
C TRP A 238 28.29 0.49 6.16
N LEU A 239 27.78 1.06 5.06
CA LEU A 239 28.57 1.26 3.85
C LEU A 239 29.71 2.26 4.10
N TYR A 240 29.43 3.38 4.74
CA TYR A 240 30.45 4.37 5.12
C TYR A 240 31.45 3.81 6.12
N LEU A 241 31.01 3.10 7.16
CA LEU A 241 31.91 2.45 8.12
C LEU A 241 32.85 1.47 7.42
N ARG A 242 32.33 0.68 6.48
CA ARG A 242 33.15 -0.24 5.69
C ARG A 242 34.14 0.50 4.80
N TYR A 243 33.71 1.59 4.17
CA TYR A 243 34.56 2.44 3.36
C TYR A 243 35.69 3.06 4.19
N TRP A 244 35.40 3.63 5.36
CA TRP A 244 36.40 4.21 6.26
C TRP A 244 37.38 3.17 6.80
N GLN A 245 36.92 1.96 7.14
CA GLN A 245 37.81 0.85 7.49
C GLN A 245 38.79 0.53 6.34
N LEU A 246 38.29 0.48 5.10
CA LEU A 246 39.14 0.24 3.93
C LEU A 246 40.14 1.38 3.70
N GLN A 247 39.75 2.63 3.93
CA GLN A 247 40.65 3.78 3.84
C GLN A 247 41.77 3.71 4.89
N VAL A 248 41.46 3.33 6.12
CA VAL A 248 42.47 3.13 7.18
C VAL A 248 43.47 2.03 6.78
N THR A 249 42.99 0.90 6.29
CA THR A 249 43.87 -0.18 5.80
C THR A 249 44.71 0.31 4.61
N LEU A 250 44.10 0.97 3.62
CA LEU A 250 44.80 1.48 2.45
C LEU A 250 45.93 2.44 2.85
N GLN A 251 45.68 3.38 3.76
CA GLN A 251 46.70 4.30 4.25
C GLN A 251 47.82 3.59 5.01
N THR A 252 47.50 2.58 5.81
CA THR A 252 48.49 1.75 6.51
C THR A 252 49.46 1.13 5.48
N HIS A 253 48.92 0.58 4.39
CA HIS A 253 49.73 0.02 3.30
C HIS A 253 50.54 1.08 2.54
N GLN A 254 49.95 2.24 2.23
CA GLN A 254 50.66 3.35 1.57
C GLN A 254 51.82 3.89 2.41
N ARG A 255 51.65 4.00 3.73
CA ARG A 255 52.74 4.42 4.64
C ARG A 255 53.84 3.39 4.73
N ALA A 256 53.50 2.10 4.81
CA ALA A 256 54.48 1.02 4.79
C ALA A 256 55.27 0.99 3.47
N GLU A 257 54.61 1.22 2.33
CA GLU A 257 55.24 1.35 1.03
C GLU A 257 56.20 2.56 1.00
N ALA A 258 55.73 3.73 1.42
CA ALA A 258 56.53 4.95 1.46
C ALA A 258 57.78 4.81 2.36
N ALA A 259 57.65 4.10 3.48
CA ALA A 259 58.77 3.82 4.39
C ALA A 259 59.88 2.97 3.73
N ILE A 260 59.52 2.04 2.84
CA ILE A 260 60.49 1.21 2.11
C ILE A 260 61.12 2.00 0.96
N LEU A 261 60.31 2.80 0.27
CA LEU A 261 60.78 3.63 -0.84
C LEU A 261 61.58 4.87 -0.36
N GLY A 262 61.66 5.10 0.95
CA GLY A 262 62.34 6.27 1.52
C GLY A 262 61.64 7.60 1.23
N ILE A 263 60.37 7.56 0.83
CA ILE A 263 59.58 8.73 0.49
C ILE A 263 58.92 9.22 1.79
N GLN A 264 59.27 10.42 2.25
CA GLN A 264 58.52 11.04 3.34
C GLN A 264 57.10 11.35 2.85
N THR A 265 56.11 10.70 3.44
CA THR A 265 54.70 11.09 3.26
C THR A 265 54.51 12.46 3.89
N LYS A 266 54.22 13.47 3.06
CA LYS A 266 53.90 14.82 3.53
C LYS A 266 52.74 14.72 4.53
N LYS A 267 52.95 15.34 5.69
CA LYS A 267 51.97 15.46 6.78
C LYS A 267 50.71 16.18 6.32
#